data_AF-A0A949LZ57-F1
#
_entry.id   AF-A0A949LZ57-F1
#
_cell.length_a   1.000
_cell.length_b   1.000
_cell.length_c   1.000
_cell.angle_alpha   90.00
_cell.angle_beta   90.00
_cell.angle_gamma   90.00
#
_symmetry.space_group_name_H-M   'P 1'
#
loop_
_entity.id
_entity.type
_entity.pdbx_description
1 polymer ?
#
loop_
_entity_poly.entity_id
_entity_poly.type
_entity_poly.pdbx_seq_one_letter_code
_entity_poly.pdbx_strand_id
1 'polypeptide(L)'
;MSAENSINVDQRSRIGSFVWMGFYTALLSIPTLTLFRFWGRTQMRRRLWADTLVDGEPLEYTGKGSELFIGFLIGIVTVSLPLAVALLAVQLLVGSPPLLIAIVLLIYIGLFLLIGTAVYLARRYQLSRTLWRGVRFSQSGSPLGYGTATLGYLFLTFITLGWYAPVMRLRLARRMWSEASFGDTPFVWDESRRSSSDPVWTSFALSWFGSLIPLVALGITGAAGGDMASSTDPAGFIGIIYLVLFLSLPPALLLGAWHEAVMQRRVARCLTLGDLKLSSTMSAKDQLSLIFGNIALVILTLGFGGMAAQMRVWRKSAMRLRTEGALDYAKIAQATSKGPSSGEGMADALDLGGAF
;
A
#
# COMPACT_ATOMS: atom_id res chain seq x y z
N MET A 1 -20.51 28.52 -17.02
CA MET A 1 -20.48 29.01 -15.63
C MET A 1 -20.78 27.86 -14.69
N SER A 2 -19.77 27.30 -14.03
CA SER A 2 -19.83 26.42 -12.82
C SER A 2 -18.39 26.00 -12.48
N ALA A 3 -17.51 26.97 -12.21
CA ALA A 3 -16.11 26.72 -11.86
C ALA A 3 -15.84 26.94 -10.36
N GLU A 4 -16.88 27.21 -9.56
CA GLU A 4 -16.72 27.82 -8.23
C GLU A 4 -16.63 26.85 -7.05
N ASN A 5 -16.90 25.56 -7.24
CA ASN A 5 -16.85 24.59 -6.15
C ASN A 5 -16.02 23.36 -6.56
N SER A 6 -14.70 23.50 -6.62
CA SER A 6 -13.79 22.36 -6.69
C SER A 6 -12.79 22.46 -5.55
N ILE A 7 -12.71 21.43 -4.72
CA ILE A 7 -11.75 21.35 -3.62
C ILE A 7 -10.36 21.06 -4.19
N ASN A 8 -9.44 21.99 -3.99
CA ASN A 8 -8.05 21.80 -4.40
C ASN A 8 -7.26 21.03 -3.34
N VAL A 9 -6.42 20.09 -3.77
CA VAL A 9 -5.51 19.34 -2.91
C VAL A 9 -4.08 19.69 -3.30
N ASP A 10 -3.38 20.35 -2.38
CA ASP A 10 -1.98 20.77 -2.54
C ASP A 10 -1.07 20.02 -1.55
N GLN A 11 0.22 19.96 -1.87
CA GLN A 11 1.20 19.27 -1.05
C GLN A 11 2.55 19.99 -1.06
N ARG A 12 2.95 20.51 0.11
CA ARG A 12 4.14 21.35 0.29
C ARG A 12 5.41 20.60 0.72
N SER A 13 5.33 19.29 0.92
CA SER A 13 6.46 18.49 1.40
C SER A 13 7.73 18.58 0.52
N ARG A 14 8.89 18.73 1.19
CA ARG A 14 10.22 18.84 0.58
C ARG A 14 11.07 17.58 0.80
N ILE A 15 11.68 17.05 -0.26
CA ILE A 15 12.47 15.80 -0.24
C ILE A 15 13.58 15.82 0.82
N GLY A 16 14.44 16.84 0.81
CA GLY A 16 15.59 16.91 1.71
C GLY A 16 15.21 16.83 3.18
N SER A 17 14.07 17.41 3.56
CA SER A 17 13.65 17.37 4.95
C SER A 17 13.17 15.99 5.41
N PHE A 18 12.61 15.18 4.51
CA PHE A 18 12.22 13.80 4.81
C PHE A 18 13.39 12.83 4.77
N VAL A 19 14.40 13.10 3.92
CA VAL A 19 15.68 12.36 3.95
C VAL A 19 16.38 12.59 5.28
N TRP A 20 16.46 13.86 5.73
CA TRP A 20 17.01 14.20 7.04
C TRP A 20 16.26 13.53 8.20
N MET A 21 14.93 13.52 8.14
CA MET A 21 14.11 12.85 9.15
C MET A 21 14.35 11.33 9.18
N GLY A 22 14.51 10.70 8.02
CA GLY A 22 14.86 9.28 7.92
C GLY A 22 16.24 8.98 8.50
N PHE A 23 17.23 9.81 8.17
CA PHE A 23 18.58 9.71 8.74
C PHE A 23 18.57 9.88 10.26
N TYR A 24 17.92 10.93 10.78
CA TYR A 24 17.79 11.18 12.21
C TYR A 24 17.07 10.03 12.94
N THR A 25 16.00 9.50 12.35
CA THR A 25 15.29 8.35 12.89
C THR A 25 16.18 7.12 12.96
N ALA A 26 16.96 6.85 11.92
CA ALA A 26 17.88 5.73 11.89
C ALA A 26 19.01 5.87 12.92
N LEU A 27 19.59 7.08 13.03
CA LEU A 27 20.64 7.39 14.01
C LEU A 27 20.16 7.13 15.44
N LEU A 28 18.95 7.57 15.79
CA LEU A 28 18.36 7.31 17.11
C LEU A 28 17.85 5.88 17.29
N SER A 29 17.58 5.16 16.19
CA SER A 29 17.17 3.76 16.25
C SER A 29 18.30 2.85 16.71
N ILE A 30 19.57 3.21 16.49
CA ILE A 30 20.72 2.41 16.95
C ILE A 30 20.77 2.32 18.50
N PRO A 31 20.89 3.44 19.25
CA PRO A 31 20.98 3.40 20.71
C PRO A 31 19.67 2.94 21.37
N THR A 32 18.53 3.06 20.68
CA THR A 32 17.23 2.62 21.20
C THR A 32 16.85 1.20 20.78
N LEU A 33 17.77 0.41 20.20
CA LEU A 33 17.50 -0.96 19.72
C LEU A 33 16.24 -1.03 18.84
N THR A 34 16.15 -0.12 17.87
CA THR A 34 15.05 0.09 16.92
C THR A 34 13.76 0.67 17.48
N LEU A 35 13.66 0.93 18.79
CA LEU A 35 12.43 1.44 19.41
C LEU A 35 12.07 2.85 18.93
N PHE A 36 13.04 3.70 18.58
CA PHE A 36 12.73 5.06 18.11
C PHE A 36 11.93 5.10 16.80
N ARG A 37 11.86 4.00 16.03
CA ARG A 37 11.10 3.94 14.76
C ARG A 37 9.64 4.35 14.88
N PHE A 38 8.99 4.11 16.03
CA PHE A 38 7.58 4.47 16.26
C PHE A 38 7.37 5.98 16.34
N TRP A 39 8.27 6.69 17.01
CA TRP A 39 8.28 8.15 17.07
C TRP A 39 8.67 8.76 15.73
N GLY A 40 9.64 8.16 15.02
CA GLY A 40 9.99 8.56 13.66
C GLY A 40 8.81 8.46 12.67
N ARG A 41 8.11 7.32 12.65
CA ARG A 41 6.88 7.13 11.83
C ARG A 41 5.80 8.15 12.18
N THR A 42 5.59 8.42 13.47
CA THR A 42 4.59 9.42 13.92
C THR A 42 4.96 10.84 13.49
N GLN A 43 6.23 11.24 13.65
CA GLN A 43 6.71 12.56 13.22
C GLN A 43 6.57 12.74 11.71
N MET A 44 6.91 11.70 10.93
CA MET A 44 6.72 11.71 9.49
C MET A 44 5.26 11.94 9.10
N ARG A 45 4.31 11.23 9.74
CA ARG A 45 2.87 11.42 9.46
C ARG A 45 2.37 12.79 9.86
N ARG A 46 2.71 13.29 11.05
CA ARG A 46 2.33 14.64 11.48
C ARG A 46 2.76 15.69 10.46
N ARG A 47 3.97 15.56 9.94
CA ARG A 47 4.49 16.45 8.92
C ARG A 47 3.80 16.27 7.56
N LEU A 48 3.62 15.04 7.10
CA LEU A 48 2.92 14.76 5.84
C LEU A 48 1.50 15.32 5.85
N TRP A 49 0.77 15.15 6.96
CA TRP A 49 -0.58 15.69 7.10
C TRP A 49 -0.56 17.22 7.12
N ALA A 50 0.32 17.84 7.93
CA ALA A 50 0.45 19.28 8.00
C ALA A 50 0.85 19.94 6.66
N ASP A 51 1.63 19.23 5.83
CA ASP A 51 2.02 19.71 4.50
C ASP A 51 0.93 19.44 3.43
N THR A 52 -0.06 18.59 3.71
CA THR A 52 -1.21 18.29 2.82
C THR A 52 -2.32 19.29 3.06
N LEU A 53 -2.56 20.18 2.09
CA LEU A 53 -3.62 21.18 2.19
C LEU A 53 -4.81 20.77 1.35
N VAL A 54 -5.98 20.74 1.97
CA VAL A 54 -7.27 20.55 1.31
C VAL A 54 -8.01 21.87 1.43
N ASP A 55 -8.36 22.48 0.29
CA ASP A 55 -9.00 23.80 0.24
C ASP A 55 -8.22 24.91 0.97
N GLY A 56 -6.89 24.83 0.93
CA GLY A 56 -5.99 25.79 1.59
C GLY A 56 -5.75 25.54 3.08
N GLU A 57 -6.43 24.57 3.70
CA GLU A 57 -6.25 24.22 5.11
C GLU A 57 -5.55 22.88 5.29
N PRO A 58 -4.61 22.77 6.25
CA PRO A 58 -3.83 21.55 6.45
C PRO A 58 -4.65 20.42 7.06
N LEU A 59 -4.28 19.18 6.73
CA LEU A 59 -4.72 18.02 7.51
C LEU A 59 -3.96 17.96 8.84
N GLU A 60 -4.60 17.41 9.85
CA GLU A 60 -4.00 17.20 11.17
C GLU A 60 -3.89 15.72 11.51
N TYR A 61 -2.78 15.32 12.10
CA TYR A 61 -2.58 13.95 12.59
C TYR A 61 -2.32 13.95 14.10
N THR A 62 -3.22 13.33 14.87
CA THR A 62 -3.21 13.33 16.34
C THR A 62 -2.60 12.07 16.95
N GLY A 63 -2.17 11.10 16.13
CA GLY A 63 -1.60 9.84 16.62
C GLY A 63 -0.29 10.03 17.39
N LYS A 64 -0.01 9.12 18.32
CA LYS A 64 1.21 9.15 19.16
C LYS A 64 2.12 7.95 18.89
N GLY A 65 3.43 8.16 19.01
CA GLY A 65 4.43 7.09 18.90
C GLY A 65 4.25 6.00 19.96
N SER A 66 3.79 6.38 21.16
CA SER A 66 3.47 5.42 22.22
C SER A 66 2.27 4.53 21.89
N GLU A 67 1.27 5.02 21.14
CA GLU A 67 0.12 4.21 20.71
C GLU A 67 0.55 3.12 19.72
N LEU A 68 1.46 3.45 18.80
CA LEU A 68 2.09 2.49 17.88
C LEU A 68 2.95 1.46 18.64
N PHE A 69 3.78 1.93 19.57
CA PHE A 69 4.63 1.05 20.38
C PHE A 69 3.82 0.06 21.22
N ILE A 70 2.78 0.53 21.93
CA ILE A 70 1.89 -0.35 22.71
C ILE A 70 1.21 -1.35 21.79
N GLY A 71 0.74 -0.89 20.63
CA GLY A 71 0.17 -1.78 19.63
C GLY A 71 1.15 -2.87 19.20
N PHE A 72 2.40 -2.53 18.93
CA PHE A 72 3.43 -3.48 18.53
C PHE A 72 3.67 -4.54 19.62
N LEU A 73 3.72 -4.14 20.89
CA LEU A 73 3.84 -5.07 22.02
C LEU A 73 2.64 -6.03 22.08
N ILE A 74 1.42 -5.51 21.89
CA ILE A 74 0.21 -6.33 21.80
C ILE A 74 0.35 -7.32 20.63
N GLY A 75 0.80 -6.86 19.46
CA GLY A 75 1.03 -7.72 18.29
C GLY A 75 2.06 -8.82 18.54
N ILE A 76 3.16 -8.53 19.26
CA ILE A 76 4.12 -9.56 19.67
C ILE A 76 3.45 -10.61 20.54
N VAL A 77 2.76 -10.20 21.60
CA VAL A 77 2.21 -11.13 22.60
C VAL A 77 1.04 -11.95 22.03
N THR A 78 0.24 -11.35 21.15
CA THR A 78 -0.98 -11.97 20.62
C THR A 78 -0.80 -12.69 19.30
N VAL A 79 0.20 -12.31 18.50
CA VAL A 79 0.45 -12.87 17.16
C VAL A 79 1.82 -13.51 17.08
N SER A 80 2.90 -12.72 17.19
CA SER A 80 4.25 -13.19 16.84
C SER A 80 4.76 -14.28 17.79
N LEU A 81 4.55 -14.15 19.10
CA LEU A 81 5.01 -15.11 20.10
C LEU A 81 4.21 -16.43 20.04
N PRO A 82 2.86 -16.42 20.04
CA PRO A 82 2.08 -17.64 19.83
C PRO A 82 2.43 -18.34 18.51
N LEU A 83 2.66 -17.58 17.43
CA LEU A 83 3.08 -18.12 16.14
C LEU A 83 4.46 -18.79 16.23
N ALA A 84 5.44 -18.15 16.85
CA ALA A 84 6.78 -18.72 17.04
C ALA A 84 6.74 -20.01 17.88
N VAL A 85 5.96 -20.01 18.97
CA VAL A 85 5.75 -21.19 19.81
C VAL A 85 5.05 -22.30 19.02
N ALA A 86 4.02 -21.99 18.24
CA ALA A 86 3.32 -22.97 17.41
C ALA A 86 4.25 -23.59 16.37
N LEU A 87 5.05 -22.78 15.66
CA LEU A 87 6.02 -23.26 14.68
C LEU A 87 7.09 -24.15 15.32
N LEU A 88 7.62 -23.75 16.49
CA LEU A 88 8.57 -24.56 17.23
C LEU A 88 7.95 -25.88 17.72
N ALA A 89 6.74 -25.83 18.28
CA ALA A 89 6.01 -27.00 18.75
C ALA A 89 5.74 -27.98 17.60
N VAL A 90 5.34 -27.49 16.43
CA VAL A 90 5.14 -28.33 15.24
C VAL A 90 6.45 -28.99 14.82
N GLN A 91 7.56 -28.26 14.80
CA GLN A 91 8.87 -28.80 14.45
C GLN A 91 9.35 -29.89 15.43
N LEU A 92 9.05 -29.76 16.71
CA LEU A 92 9.50 -30.69 17.76
C LEU A 92 8.56 -31.89 17.97
N LEU A 93 7.25 -31.70 17.80
CA LEU A 93 6.24 -32.70 18.14
C LEU A 93 5.75 -33.51 16.93
N VAL A 94 5.92 -32.98 15.72
CA VAL A 94 5.42 -33.61 14.49
C VAL A 94 6.55 -34.35 13.78
N GLY A 95 6.64 -35.66 14.03
CA GLY A 95 7.65 -36.52 13.41
C GLY A 95 7.35 -36.94 11.96
N SER A 96 6.15 -36.66 11.44
CA SER A 96 5.78 -37.03 10.06
C SER A 96 5.91 -35.84 9.10
N PRO A 97 6.80 -35.91 8.08
CA PRO A 97 7.02 -34.81 7.15
C PRO A 97 5.75 -34.33 6.42
N PRO A 98 4.82 -35.21 5.95
CA PRO A 98 3.59 -34.74 5.30
C PRO A 98 2.67 -33.95 6.24
N LEU A 99 2.55 -34.36 7.51
CA LEU A 99 1.73 -33.67 8.50
C LEU A 99 2.35 -32.32 8.88
N LEU A 100 3.67 -32.25 9.00
CA LEU A 100 4.41 -31.01 9.24
C LEU A 100 4.09 -30.00 8.14
N ILE A 101 4.22 -30.40 6.87
CA ILE A 101 3.93 -29.53 5.72
C ILE A 101 2.48 -29.05 5.77
N ALA A 102 1.52 -29.94 6.03
CA ALA A 102 0.11 -29.57 6.11
C ALA A 102 -0.18 -28.53 7.21
N ILE A 103 0.41 -28.71 8.40
CA ILE A 103 0.23 -27.76 9.51
C ILE A 103 0.90 -26.42 9.20
N VAL A 104 2.11 -26.43 8.64
CA VAL A 104 2.82 -25.20 8.25
C VAL A 104 2.02 -24.43 7.19
N LEU A 105 1.44 -25.11 6.18
CA LEU A 105 0.56 -24.49 5.21
C LEU A 105 -0.67 -23.85 5.86
N LEU A 106 -1.30 -24.54 6.83
CA LEU A 106 -2.44 -23.99 7.57
C LEU A 106 -2.05 -22.73 8.36
N ILE A 107 -0.87 -22.71 8.96
CA ILE A 107 -0.33 -21.54 9.66
C ILE A 107 -0.14 -20.37 8.69
N TYR A 108 0.44 -20.60 7.50
CA TYR A 108 0.60 -19.56 6.49
C TYR A 108 -0.73 -19.00 5.98
N ILE A 109 -1.75 -19.86 5.79
CA ILE A 109 -3.12 -19.43 5.46
C ILE A 109 -3.67 -18.50 6.55
N GLY A 110 -3.48 -18.86 7.83
CA GLY A 110 -3.82 -18.01 8.97
C GLY A 110 -3.11 -16.66 8.95
N LEU A 111 -1.82 -16.63 8.56
CA LEU A 111 -1.04 -15.39 8.46
C LEU A 111 -1.61 -14.43 7.41
N PHE A 112 -2.04 -14.92 6.24
CA PHE A 112 -2.68 -14.06 5.23
C PHE A 112 -3.98 -13.41 5.72
N LEU A 113 -4.78 -14.12 6.51
CA LEU A 113 -5.96 -13.56 7.17
C LEU A 113 -5.58 -12.46 8.16
N LEU A 114 -4.54 -12.69 8.97
CA LEU A 114 -4.04 -11.72 9.92
C LEU A 114 -3.47 -10.48 9.23
N ILE A 115 -2.73 -10.64 8.13
CA ILE A 115 -2.22 -9.52 7.31
C ILE A 115 -3.37 -8.65 6.83
N GLY A 116 -4.42 -9.23 6.22
CA GLY A 116 -5.58 -8.47 5.77
C GLY A 116 -6.28 -7.73 6.92
N THR A 117 -6.46 -8.40 8.05
CA THR A 117 -7.03 -7.80 9.27
C THR A 117 -6.19 -6.64 9.81
N ALA A 118 -4.86 -6.80 9.83
CA ALA A 118 -3.92 -5.81 10.31
C ALA A 118 -3.87 -4.57 9.41
N VAL A 119 -3.89 -4.73 8.08
CA VAL A 119 -3.99 -3.61 7.14
C VAL A 119 -5.27 -2.81 7.37
N TYR A 120 -6.40 -3.49 7.61
CA TYR A 120 -7.66 -2.83 7.93
C TYR A 120 -7.60 -2.04 9.25
N LEU A 121 -7.05 -2.64 10.31
CA LEU A 121 -6.88 -1.98 11.60
C LEU A 121 -5.92 -0.79 11.54
N ALA A 122 -4.82 -0.92 10.80
CA ALA A 122 -3.84 0.16 10.60
C ALA A 122 -4.50 1.36 9.93
N ARG A 123 -5.23 1.14 8.82
CA ARG A 123 -5.97 2.21 8.14
C ARG A 123 -7.04 2.84 9.03
N ARG A 124 -7.81 2.02 9.77
CA ARG A 124 -8.83 2.51 10.71
C ARG A 124 -8.24 3.40 11.79
N TYR A 125 -7.09 3.02 12.34
CA TYR A 125 -6.36 3.83 13.30
C TYR A 125 -5.89 5.14 12.68
N GLN A 126 -5.27 5.11 11.49
CA GLN A 126 -4.81 6.31 10.79
C GLN A 126 -5.96 7.29 10.49
N LEU A 127 -7.11 6.81 10.01
CA LEU A 127 -8.30 7.64 9.79
C LEU A 127 -8.80 8.26 11.11
N SER A 128 -8.89 7.47 12.19
CA SER A 128 -9.32 7.98 13.50
C SER A 128 -8.40 9.04 14.12
N ARG A 129 -7.17 9.17 13.60
CA ARG A 129 -6.19 10.18 14.00
C ARG A 129 -6.03 11.29 12.98
N THR A 130 -6.74 11.22 11.85
CA THR A 130 -6.76 12.25 10.81
C THR A 130 -7.93 13.20 11.05
N LEU A 131 -7.65 14.50 11.07
CA LEU A 131 -8.65 15.55 11.14
C LEU A 131 -8.45 16.55 10.00
N TRP A 132 -9.53 17.22 9.64
CA TRP A 132 -9.53 18.38 8.76
C TRP A 132 -10.61 19.33 9.26
N ARG A 133 -10.30 20.63 9.43
CA ARG A 133 -11.24 21.61 10.02
C ARG A 133 -11.81 21.16 11.38
N GLY A 134 -11.02 20.45 12.18
CA GLY A 134 -11.46 19.87 13.46
C GLY A 134 -12.38 18.63 13.36
N VAL A 135 -12.86 18.31 12.16
CA VAL A 135 -13.70 17.13 11.90
C VAL A 135 -12.83 15.92 11.64
N ARG A 136 -13.15 14.81 12.30
CA ARG A 136 -12.36 13.57 12.28
C ARG A 136 -12.85 12.60 11.22
N PHE A 137 -11.92 11.91 10.56
CA PHE A 137 -12.24 10.75 9.72
C PHE A 137 -12.49 9.50 10.57
N SER A 138 -13.40 8.65 10.12
CA SER A 138 -13.68 7.41 10.81
C SER A 138 -13.75 6.24 9.85
N GLN A 139 -13.62 5.03 10.39
CA GLN A 139 -13.84 3.81 9.63
C GLN A 139 -14.56 2.81 10.53
N SER A 140 -15.69 2.34 10.05
CA SER A 140 -16.58 1.36 10.66
C SER A 140 -16.22 -0.06 10.18
N GLY A 141 -17.14 -1.02 10.20
CA GLY A 141 -16.90 -2.36 9.64
C GLY A 141 -16.06 -3.31 10.52
N SER A 142 -15.95 -4.56 10.04
CA SER A 142 -15.28 -5.67 10.73
C SER A 142 -13.88 -5.92 10.17
N PRO A 143 -12.81 -5.75 10.96
CA PRO A 143 -11.44 -6.06 10.52
C PRO A 143 -11.25 -7.53 10.12
N LEU A 144 -11.80 -8.46 10.90
CA LEU A 144 -11.76 -9.90 10.58
C LEU A 144 -12.58 -10.20 9.31
N GLY A 145 -13.68 -9.50 9.11
CA GLY A 145 -14.44 -9.57 7.86
C GLY A 145 -13.59 -9.16 6.66
N TYR A 146 -12.78 -8.10 6.77
CA TYR A 146 -11.86 -7.70 5.71
C TYR A 146 -10.71 -8.72 5.52
N GLY A 147 -10.15 -9.26 6.60
CA GLY A 147 -9.11 -10.30 6.56
C GLY A 147 -9.57 -11.58 5.87
N THR A 148 -10.77 -12.08 6.20
CA THR A 148 -11.37 -13.26 5.57
C THR A 148 -11.68 -13.04 4.09
N ALA A 149 -12.18 -11.86 3.72
CA ALA A 149 -12.36 -11.49 2.31
C ALA A 149 -11.02 -11.43 1.56
N THR A 150 -9.98 -10.88 2.19
CA THR A 150 -8.62 -10.84 1.62
C THR A 150 -8.11 -12.24 1.34
N LEU A 151 -8.23 -13.16 2.31
CA LEU A 151 -7.84 -14.56 2.15
C LEU A 151 -8.59 -15.24 0.99
N GLY A 152 -9.93 -15.11 0.97
CA GLY A 152 -10.75 -15.70 -0.10
C GLY A 152 -10.41 -15.17 -1.48
N TYR A 153 -10.16 -13.86 -1.62
CA TYR A 153 -9.77 -13.27 -2.88
C TYR A 153 -8.33 -13.59 -3.30
N LEU A 154 -7.40 -13.74 -2.35
CA LEU A 154 -6.05 -14.24 -2.64
C LEU A 154 -6.10 -15.68 -3.15
N PHE A 155 -6.93 -16.53 -2.54
CA PHE A 155 -7.15 -17.90 -3.02
C PHE A 155 -7.71 -17.90 -4.46
N LEU A 156 -8.74 -17.09 -4.74
CA LEU A 156 -9.29 -16.95 -6.10
C LEU A 156 -8.24 -16.42 -7.09
N THR A 157 -7.40 -15.48 -6.67
CA THR A 157 -6.31 -14.93 -7.48
C THR A 157 -5.27 -16.00 -7.77
N PHE A 158 -4.93 -16.84 -6.80
CA PHE A 158 -3.99 -17.94 -6.98
C PHE A 158 -4.50 -18.98 -7.98
N ILE A 159 -5.73 -19.49 -7.81
CA ILE A 159 -6.29 -20.53 -8.71
C ILE A 159 -6.56 -20.01 -10.13
N THR A 160 -6.67 -18.69 -10.32
CA THR A 160 -6.86 -18.04 -11.63
C THR A 160 -5.54 -17.51 -12.22
N LEU A 161 -4.38 -17.90 -11.68
CA LEU A 161 -3.05 -17.43 -12.14
C LEU A 161 -2.95 -15.89 -12.21
N GLY A 162 -3.57 -15.20 -11.25
CA GLY A 162 -3.58 -13.76 -11.15
C GLY A 162 -4.78 -13.06 -11.80
N TRP A 163 -5.58 -13.73 -12.62
CA TRP A 163 -6.65 -13.06 -13.39
C TRP A 163 -7.79 -12.50 -12.53
N TYR A 164 -7.96 -13.00 -11.31
CA TYR A 164 -8.90 -12.41 -10.34
C TYR A 164 -8.34 -11.17 -9.62
N ALA A 165 -7.06 -10.83 -9.80
CA ALA A 165 -6.41 -9.72 -9.07
C ALA A 165 -7.09 -8.35 -9.25
N PRO A 166 -7.53 -7.92 -10.46
CA PRO A 166 -8.22 -6.64 -10.62
C PRO A 166 -9.53 -6.59 -9.83
N VAL A 167 -10.29 -7.70 -9.84
CA VAL A 167 -11.56 -7.84 -9.11
C VAL A 167 -11.30 -7.81 -7.60
N MET A 168 -10.30 -8.56 -7.13
CA MET A 168 -9.87 -8.52 -5.73
C MET A 168 -9.58 -7.09 -5.28
N ARG A 169 -8.74 -6.36 -6.02
CA ARG A 169 -8.34 -5.00 -5.64
C ARG A 169 -9.53 -4.05 -5.62
N LEU A 170 -10.46 -4.13 -6.58
CA LEU A 170 -11.66 -3.29 -6.59
C LEU A 170 -12.63 -3.63 -5.46
N ARG A 171 -12.85 -4.91 -5.16
CA ARG A 171 -13.76 -5.33 -4.07
C ARG A 171 -13.21 -4.98 -2.69
N LEU A 172 -11.90 -5.16 -2.47
CA LEU A 172 -11.25 -4.74 -1.24
C LEU A 172 -11.25 -3.21 -1.11
N ALA A 173 -10.95 -2.47 -2.18
CA ALA A 173 -11.04 -1.01 -2.17
C ALA A 173 -12.47 -0.53 -1.86
N ARG A 174 -13.48 -1.10 -2.54
CA ARG A 174 -14.91 -0.81 -2.30
C ARG A 174 -15.24 -0.97 -0.83
N ARG A 175 -14.95 -2.13 -0.24
CA ARG A 175 -15.24 -2.40 1.16
C ARG A 175 -14.55 -1.41 2.09
N MET A 176 -13.27 -1.16 1.84
CA MET A 176 -12.47 -0.32 2.71
C MET A 176 -12.93 1.14 2.70
N TRP A 177 -13.34 1.64 1.53
CA TRP A 177 -13.86 3.00 1.39
C TRP A 177 -15.32 3.13 1.79
N SER A 178 -16.19 2.15 1.49
CA SER A 178 -17.61 2.20 1.88
C SER A 178 -17.81 2.18 3.39
N GLU A 179 -16.84 1.65 4.14
CA GLU A 179 -16.85 1.63 5.60
C GLU A 179 -16.19 2.89 6.20
N ALA A 180 -15.62 3.79 5.39
CA ALA A 180 -14.98 5.04 5.82
C ALA A 180 -15.96 6.24 5.78
N SER A 181 -15.73 7.23 6.65
CA SER A 181 -16.48 8.50 6.68
C SER A 181 -15.59 9.69 7.01
N PHE A 182 -16.03 10.88 6.60
CA PHE A 182 -15.53 12.15 7.10
C PHE A 182 -16.62 12.77 7.99
N GLY A 183 -16.38 12.85 9.30
CA GLY A 183 -17.45 13.15 10.25
C GLY A 183 -18.57 12.12 10.16
N ASP A 184 -19.80 12.59 9.99
CA ASP A 184 -21.01 11.82 9.74
C ASP A 184 -21.27 11.51 8.26
N THR A 185 -20.49 12.08 7.33
CA THR A 185 -20.67 11.90 5.89
C THR A 185 -19.88 10.67 5.39
N PRO A 186 -20.54 9.58 4.96
CA PRO A 186 -19.85 8.38 4.50
C PRO A 186 -19.27 8.55 3.09
N PHE A 187 -18.18 7.83 2.81
CA PHE A 187 -17.75 7.64 1.43
C PHE A 187 -18.66 6.62 0.75
N VAL A 188 -19.19 6.99 -0.42
CA VAL A 188 -20.07 6.13 -1.21
C VAL A 188 -19.34 5.68 -2.47
N TRP A 189 -19.48 4.38 -2.76
CA TRP A 189 -18.90 3.75 -3.94
C TRP A 189 -19.90 3.76 -5.10
N ASP A 190 -19.67 4.62 -6.09
CA ASP A 190 -20.47 4.74 -7.32
C ASP A 190 -19.97 3.80 -8.42
N GLU A 191 -20.83 2.87 -8.85
CA GLU A 191 -20.57 1.91 -9.94
C GLU A 191 -21.15 2.33 -11.30
N SER A 192 -21.55 3.60 -11.45
CA SER A 192 -22.08 4.14 -12.71
C SER A 192 -21.17 3.86 -13.92
N ARG A 193 -21.75 3.80 -15.12
CA ARG A 193 -21.00 3.59 -16.38
C ARG A 193 -19.86 4.61 -16.57
N ARG A 194 -20.06 5.84 -16.12
CA ARG A 194 -19.04 6.91 -16.18
C ARG A 194 -17.86 6.59 -15.26
N SER A 195 -18.14 6.17 -14.02
CA SER A 195 -17.14 5.69 -13.05
C SER A 195 -16.38 4.46 -13.57
N SER A 196 -17.07 3.59 -14.30
CA SER A 196 -16.53 2.33 -14.82
C SER A 196 -15.78 2.40 -16.16
N SER A 197 -15.54 3.60 -16.70
CA SER A 197 -14.95 3.82 -18.04
C SER A 197 -13.47 3.46 -18.17
N ASP A 198 -12.73 3.33 -17.07
CA ASP A 198 -11.30 3.04 -17.12
C ASP A 198 -11.03 1.60 -17.63
N PRO A 199 -10.01 1.42 -18.52
CA PRO A 199 -9.73 0.16 -19.21
C PRO A 199 -8.98 -0.85 -18.32
N VAL A 200 -9.56 -1.21 -17.18
CA VAL A 200 -8.92 -2.06 -16.14
C VAL A 200 -8.51 -3.42 -16.72
N TRP A 201 -9.41 -4.10 -17.43
CA TRP A 201 -9.13 -5.44 -17.96
C TRP A 201 -8.10 -5.45 -19.09
N THR A 202 -8.13 -4.47 -20.01
CA THR A 202 -7.17 -4.43 -21.11
C THR A 202 -5.78 -4.05 -20.62
N SER A 203 -5.68 -3.06 -19.72
CA SER A 203 -4.40 -2.71 -19.07
C SER A 203 -3.85 -3.86 -18.21
N PHE A 204 -4.73 -4.59 -17.50
CA PHE A 204 -4.32 -5.77 -16.75
C PHE A 204 -3.80 -6.88 -17.67
N ALA A 205 -4.56 -7.25 -18.71
CA ALA A 205 -4.16 -8.30 -19.64
C ALA A 205 -2.81 -7.97 -20.30
N LEU A 206 -2.64 -6.72 -20.76
CA LEU A 206 -1.37 -6.27 -21.33
C LEU A 206 -0.24 -6.27 -20.29
N SER A 207 -0.48 -5.85 -19.05
CA SER A 207 0.51 -5.96 -17.97
C SER A 207 0.86 -7.42 -17.65
N TRP A 208 -0.12 -8.32 -17.65
CA TRP A 208 0.07 -9.73 -17.32
C TRP A 208 0.93 -10.41 -18.39
N PHE A 209 0.53 -10.30 -19.67
CA PHE A 209 1.34 -10.82 -20.79
C PHE A 209 2.69 -10.11 -20.92
N GLY A 210 2.72 -8.79 -20.67
CA GLY A 210 3.95 -8.01 -20.65
C GLY A 210 4.95 -8.51 -19.60
N SER A 211 4.46 -8.94 -18.43
CA SER A 211 5.31 -9.50 -17.38
C SER A 211 5.90 -10.87 -17.73
N LEU A 212 5.34 -11.58 -18.70
CA LEU A 212 5.90 -12.84 -19.21
C LEU A 212 7.06 -12.63 -20.18
N ILE A 213 7.19 -11.44 -20.79
CA ILE A 213 8.22 -11.18 -21.81
C ILE A 213 9.63 -11.47 -21.27
N PRO A 214 10.05 -10.96 -20.09
CA PRO A 214 11.38 -11.26 -19.55
C PRO A 214 11.58 -12.74 -19.24
N LEU A 215 10.54 -13.43 -18.76
CA LEU A 215 10.60 -14.85 -18.41
C LEU A 215 10.73 -15.73 -19.65
N VAL A 216 9.94 -15.45 -20.69
CA VAL A 216 10.00 -16.15 -21.98
C VAL A 216 11.34 -15.88 -22.66
N ALA A 217 11.81 -14.63 -22.67
CA ALA A 217 13.09 -14.28 -23.26
C ALA A 217 14.27 -14.95 -22.52
N LEU A 218 14.21 -15.04 -21.19
CA LEU A 218 15.18 -15.79 -20.39
C LEU A 218 15.13 -17.29 -20.70
N GLY A 219 13.93 -17.88 -20.83
CA GLY A 219 13.75 -19.29 -21.18
C GLY A 219 14.32 -19.63 -22.56
N ILE A 220 14.05 -18.78 -23.56
CA ILE A 220 14.62 -18.92 -24.92
C ILE A 220 16.15 -18.82 -24.87
N THR A 221 16.69 -17.85 -24.14
CA THR A 221 18.14 -17.65 -23.99
C THR A 221 18.80 -18.86 -23.32
N GLY A 222 18.18 -19.39 -22.26
CA GLY A 222 18.64 -20.59 -21.57
C GLY A 222 18.61 -21.83 -22.44
N ALA A 223 17.52 -22.03 -23.21
CA ALA A 223 17.39 -23.16 -24.13
C ALA A 223 18.38 -23.07 -25.30
N ALA A 224 18.59 -21.88 -25.87
CA ALA A 224 19.54 -21.66 -26.97
C ALA A 224 21.00 -21.71 -26.51
N GLY A 225 21.28 -21.37 -25.25
CA GLY A 225 22.63 -21.29 -24.70
C GLY A 225 23.02 -22.45 -23.79
N GLY A 226 22.25 -23.54 -23.70
CA GLY A 226 22.56 -24.69 -22.82
C GLY A 226 23.94 -25.30 -23.07
N ASP A 227 24.35 -25.39 -24.33
CA ASP A 227 25.68 -25.87 -24.73
C ASP A 227 26.77 -24.78 -24.55
N MET A 228 26.41 -23.49 -24.65
CA MET A 228 27.33 -22.38 -24.39
C MET A 228 27.61 -22.18 -22.90
N ALA A 229 26.62 -22.42 -22.03
CA ALA A 229 26.74 -22.35 -20.58
C ALA A 229 27.69 -23.41 -20.00
N SER A 230 27.87 -24.53 -20.72
CA SER A 230 28.80 -25.61 -20.41
C SER A 230 30.17 -25.46 -21.11
N SER A 231 30.37 -24.38 -21.87
CA SER A 231 31.59 -24.08 -22.64
C SER A 231 32.48 -22.99 -21.99
N THR A 232 33.64 -22.73 -22.61
CA THR A 232 34.81 -21.99 -22.11
C THR A 232 34.63 -20.46 -21.89
N ASP A 233 33.45 -19.87 -22.12
CA ASP A 233 33.16 -18.46 -21.78
C ASP A 233 31.81 -18.25 -21.04
N PRO A 234 31.76 -18.56 -19.74
CA PRO A 234 30.59 -18.30 -18.90
C PRO A 234 30.23 -16.80 -18.81
N ALA A 235 31.19 -15.89 -18.98
CA ALA A 235 30.97 -14.46 -18.85
C ALA A 235 30.16 -13.90 -20.03
N GLY A 236 30.44 -14.34 -21.26
CA GLY A 236 29.68 -13.97 -22.44
C GLY A 236 28.21 -14.38 -22.35
N PHE A 237 27.93 -15.60 -21.87
CA PHE A 237 26.56 -16.08 -21.67
C PHE A 237 25.79 -15.28 -20.60
N ILE A 238 26.44 -14.97 -19.48
CA ILE A 238 25.88 -14.07 -18.45
C ILE A 238 25.59 -12.68 -19.04
N GLY A 239 26.48 -12.15 -19.88
CA GLY A 239 26.28 -10.87 -20.58
C GLY A 239 25.01 -10.87 -21.46
N ILE A 240 24.75 -11.96 -22.18
CA ILE A 240 23.52 -12.12 -22.99
C ILE A 240 22.28 -12.14 -22.10
N ILE A 241 22.31 -12.87 -20.97
CA ILE A 241 21.20 -12.88 -20.01
C ILE A 241 20.89 -11.45 -19.53
N TYR A 242 21.91 -10.69 -19.14
CA TYR A 242 21.72 -9.31 -18.70
C TYR A 242 21.20 -8.40 -19.81
N LEU A 243 21.67 -8.55 -21.04
CA LEU A 243 21.17 -7.80 -22.20
C LEU A 243 19.69 -8.11 -22.46
N VAL A 244 19.31 -9.38 -22.42
CA VAL A 244 17.93 -9.82 -22.62
C VAL A 244 17.01 -9.26 -21.54
N LEU A 245 17.43 -9.33 -20.27
CA LEU A 245 16.69 -8.71 -19.17
C LEU A 245 16.60 -7.18 -19.35
N PHE A 246 17.70 -6.52 -19.71
CA PHE A 246 17.74 -5.08 -19.93
C PHE A 246 16.78 -4.61 -21.04
N LEU A 247 16.64 -5.39 -22.12
CA LEU A 247 15.74 -5.07 -23.23
C LEU A 247 14.27 -5.43 -22.95
N SER A 248 14.02 -6.52 -22.22
CA SER A 248 12.66 -7.02 -21.97
C SER A 248 11.97 -6.40 -20.75
N LEU A 249 12.72 -5.96 -19.74
CA LEU A 249 12.17 -5.37 -18.51
C LEU A 249 11.48 -4.01 -18.71
N PRO A 250 11.99 -3.05 -19.51
CA PRO A 250 11.37 -1.73 -19.63
C PRO A 250 9.93 -1.77 -20.18
N PRO A 251 9.61 -2.55 -21.24
CA PRO A 251 8.23 -2.73 -21.68
C PRO A 251 7.33 -3.33 -20.58
N ALA A 252 7.80 -4.35 -19.88
CA ALA A 252 7.04 -4.98 -18.78
C ALA A 252 6.74 -3.98 -17.66
N LEU A 253 7.74 -3.18 -17.27
CA LEU A 253 7.61 -2.12 -16.26
C LEU A 253 6.64 -1.02 -16.72
N LEU A 254 6.68 -0.62 -17.99
CA LEU A 254 5.76 0.38 -18.54
C LEU A 254 4.32 -0.10 -18.49
N LEU A 255 4.06 -1.35 -18.89
CA LEU A 255 2.72 -1.94 -18.88
C LEU A 255 2.20 -2.10 -17.45
N GLY A 256 3.04 -2.54 -16.52
CA GLY A 256 2.71 -2.60 -15.09
C GLY A 256 2.40 -1.22 -14.50
N ALA A 257 3.25 -0.22 -14.78
CA ALA A 257 3.04 1.15 -14.32
C ALA A 257 1.76 1.77 -14.90
N TRP A 258 1.41 1.44 -16.14
CA TRP A 258 0.16 1.88 -16.74
C TRP A 258 -1.06 1.24 -16.06
N HIS A 259 -1.03 -0.07 -15.81
CA HIS A 259 -2.08 -0.76 -15.06
C HIS A 259 -2.25 -0.19 -13.64
N GLU A 260 -1.17 0.07 -12.91
CA GLU A 260 -1.24 0.70 -11.59
C GLU A 260 -1.87 2.10 -11.64
N ALA A 261 -1.53 2.90 -12.66
CA ALA A 261 -2.15 4.20 -12.85
C ALA A 261 -3.66 4.07 -13.18
N VAL A 262 -4.05 3.14 -14.06
CA VAL A 262 -5.46 2.85 -14.38
C VAL A 262 -6.23 2.44 -13.12
N MET A 263 -5.66 1.57 -12.30
CA MET A 263 -6.29 1.07 -11.09
C MET A 263 -6.53 2.19 -10.07
N GLN A 264 -5.55 3.08 -9.86
CA GLN A 264 -5.72 4.24 -8.98
C GLN A 264 -6.78 5.22 -9.49
N ARG A 265 -6.82 5.49 -10.80
CA ARG A 265 -7.87 6.32 -11.40
C ARG A 265 -9.24 5.70 -11.23
N ARG A 266 -9.37 4.39 -11.44
CA ARG A 266 -10.61 3.65 -11.28
C ARG A 266 -11.13 3.74 -9.84
N VAL A 267 -10.28 3.48 -8.85
CA VAL A 267 -10.68 3.59 -7.44
C VAL A 267 -11.13 5.02 -7.13
N ALA A 268 -10.36 6.05 -7.52
CA ALA A 268 -10.73 7.43 -7.26
C ALA A 268 -12.07 7.81 -7.89
N ARG A 269 -12.35 7.43 -9.14
CA ARG A 269 -13.60 7.73 -9.85
C ARG A 269 -14.83 7.06 -9.25
N CYS A 270 -14.65 5.93 -8.58
CA CYS A 270 -15.74 5.28 -7.85
C CYS A 270 -16.08 5.97 -6.53
N LEU A 271 -15.27 6.92 -6.05
CA LEU A 271 -15.46 7.51 -4.73
C LEU A 271 -16.22 8.83 -4.80
N THR A 272 -17.24 8.91 -3.95
CA THR A 272 -17.99 10.13 -3.68
C THR A 272 -18.06 10.37 -2.18
N LEU A 273 -18.06 11.63 -1.78
CA LEU A 273 -18.21 12.06 -0.39
C LEU A 273 -19.28 13.15 -0.35
N GLY A 274 -20.50 12.80 0.04
CA GLY A 274 -21.66 13.65 -0.21
C GLY A 274 -21.79 13.93 -1.72
N ASP A 275 -21.87 15.21 -2.10
CA ASP A 275 -21.94 15.63 -3.50
C ASP A 275 -20.56 15.77 -4.18
N LEU A 276 -19.47 15.58 -3.43
CA LEU A 276 -18.11 15.69 -3.94
C LEU A 276 -17.70 14.40 -4.65
N LYS A 277 -17.42 14.48 -5.95
CA LYS A 277 -16.88 13.37 -6.75
C LYS A 277 -15.37 13.44 -6.79
N LEU A 278 -14.71 12.32 -6.53
CA LEU A 278 -13.27 12.20 -6.62
C LEU A 278 -12.86 11.67 -7.99
N SER A 279 -11.71 12.11 -8.48
CA SER A 279 -11.07 11.53 -9.65
C SER A 279 -9.55 11.68 -9.54
N SER A 280 -8.80 10.92 -10.34
CA SER A 280 -7.34 11.02 -10.37
C SER A 280 -6.84 11.14 -11.79
N THR A 281 -5.76 11.91 -11.94
CA THR A 281 -5.04 12.14 -13.20
C THR A 281 -3.71 11.39 -13.25
N MET A 282 -3.49 10.44 -12.33
CA MET A 282 -2.25 9.66 -12.25
C MET A 282 -1.93 8.99 -13.59
N SER A 283 -0.69 9.14 -14.08
CA SER A 283 -0.24 8.57 -15.35
C SER A 283 0.80 7.45 -15.17
N ALA A 284 1.10 6.68 -16.22
CA ALA A 284 2.19 5.71 -16.21
C ALA A 284 3.55 6.37 -15.95
N LYS A 285 3.78 7.57 -16.52
CA LYS A 285 4.99 8.39 -16.27
C LYS A 285 5.12 8.76 -14.80
N ASP A 286 4.01 9.08 -14.14
CA ASP A 286 3.99 9.40 -12.71
C ASP A 286 4.41 8.20 -11.86
N GLN A 287 3.92 7.00 -12.20
CA GLN A 287 4.28 5.74 -11.55
C GLN A 287 5.75 5.38 -11.78
N LEU A 288 6.23 5.41 -13.03
CA LEU A 288 7.64 5.13 -13.34
C LEU A 288 8.59 6.09 -12.64
N SER A 289 8.26 7.39 -12.62
CA SER A 289 9.09 8.37 -11.90
C SER A 289 9.03 8.22 -10.38
N LEU A 290 8.00 7.58 -9.81
CA LEU A 290 8.01 7.14 -8.42
C LEU A 290 8.91 5.91 -8.25
N ILE A 291 8.79 4.89 -9.09
CA ILE A 291 9.58 3.66 -9.00
C ILE A 291 11.07 3.97 -9.10
N PHE A 292 11.53 4.50 -10.23
CA PHE A 292 12.96 4.78 -10.44
C PHE A 292 13.47 5.85 -9.48
N GLY A 293 12.66 6.87 -9.24
CA GLY A 293 13.03 7.95 -8.33
C GLY A 293 13.19 7.47 -6.88
N ASN A 294 12.32 6.57 -6.41
CA ASN A 294 12.38 6.05 -5.05
C ASN A 294 13.50 5.03 -4.90
N ILE A 295 13.72 4.16 -5.90
CA ILE A 295 14.86 3.23 -5.92
C ILE A 295 16.18 4.00 -5.87
N ALA A 296 16.37 4.97 -6.78
CA ALA A 296 17.58 5.79 -6.80
C ALA A 296 17.77 6.54 -5.48
N LEU A 297 16.68 7.12 -4.93
CA LEU A 297 16.74 7.83 -3.66
C LEU A 297 17.14 6.91 -2.52
N VAL A 298 16.56 5.71 -2.41
CA VAL A 298 16.89 4.73 -1.36
C VAL A 298 18.32 4.23 -1.49
N ILE A 299 18.78 3.90 -2.70
CA ILE A 299 20.15 3.43 -2.95
C ILE A 299 21.18 4.53 -2.62
N LEU A 300 21.00 5.73 -3.18
CA LEU A 300 21.94 6.86 -2.99
C LEU A 300 22.00 7.36 -1.55
N THR A 301 20.97 7.07 -0.74
CA THR A 301 20.92 7.44 0.69
C THR A 301 21.14 6.24 1.61
N LEU A 302 21.60 5.09 1.10
CA LEU A 302 21.85 3.88 1.87
C LEU A 302 20.67 3.44 2.74
N GLY A 303 19.44 3.60 2.24
CA GLY A 303 18.20 3.23 2.94
C GLY A 303 17.52 4.38 3.68
N PHE A 304 18.25 5.43 4.10
CA PHE A 304 17.69 6.51 4.93
C PHE A 304 16.59 7.31 4.23
N GLY A 305 16.60 7.32 2.89
CA GLY A 305 15.62 7.97 2.06
C GLY A 305 14.25 7.27 1.99
N GLY A 306 14.05 6.14 2.67
CA GLY A 306 12.76 5.43 2.68
C GLY A 306 11.56 6.30 3.10
N MET A 307 11.74 7.21 4.06
CA MET A 307 10.70 8.18 4.45
C MET A 307 10.39 9.20 3.35
N ALA A 308 11.41 9.64 2.61
CA ALA A 308 11.22 10.55 1.48
C ALA A 308 10.57 9.84 0.29
N ALA A 309 10.87 8.56 0.07
CA ALA A 309 10.18 7.73 -0.94
C ALA A 309 8.68 7.61 -0.64
N GLN A 310 8.31 7.35 0.62
CA GLN A 310 6.91 7.33 1.08
C GLN A 310 6.23 8.70 0.89
N MET A 311 6.90 9.78 1.29
CA MET A 311 6.42 11.14 1.04
C MET A 311 6.17 11.41 -0.44
N ARG A 312 7.04 10.95 -1.34
CA ARG A 312 6.86 11.15 -2.80
C ARG A 312 5.62 10.45 -3.34
N VAL A 313 5.34 9.24 -2.87
CA VAL A 313 4.12 8.50 -3.24
C VAL A 313 2.89 9.28 -2.76
N TRP A 314 2.86 9.62 -1.47
CA TRP A 314 1.77 10.42 -0.87
C TRP A 314 1.55 11.73 -1.62
N ARG A 315 2.63 12.49 -1.83
CA ARG A 315 2.61 13.78 -2.50
C ARG A 315 2.08 13.69 -3.92
N LYS A 316 2.52 12.69 -4.68
CA LYS A 316 2.06 12.55 -6.06
C LYS A 316 0.60 12.11 -6.13
N SER A 317 0.17 11.23 -5.24
CA SER A 317 -1.25 10.84 -5.12
C SER A 317 -2.14 12.03 -4.79
N ALA A 318 -1.74 12.86 -3.82
CA ALA A 318 -2.46 14.08 -3.44
C ALA A 318 -2.54 15.08 -4.60
N MET A 319 -1.41 15.42 -5.24
CA MET A 319 -1.37 16.40 -6.35
C MET A 319 -2.08 15.91 -7.63
N ARG A 320 -2.30 14.60 -7.79
CA ARG A 320 -3.03 14.02 -8.93
C ARG A 320 -4.51 13.81 -8.65
N LEU A 321 -4.95 13.99 -7.41
CA LEU A 321 -6.35 13.94 -7.03
C LEU A 321 -7.07 15.20 -7.52
N ARG A 322 -8.26 15.03 -8.07
CA ARG A 322 -9.16 16.08 -8.51
C ARG A 322 -10.51 15.85 -7.89
N THR A 323 -11.21 16.93 -7.60
CA THR A 323 -12.55 16.87 -7.05
C THR A 323 -13.50 17.68 -7.92
N GLU A 324 -14.72 17.20 -8.09
CA GLU A 324 -15.79 17.87 -8.81
C GLU A 324 -17.01 17.95 -7.89
N GLY A 325 -17.53 19.15 -7.65
CA GLY A 325 -18.69 19.39 -6.78
C GLY A 325 -18.36 20.08 -5.46
N ALA A 326 -19.40 20.47 -4.73
CA ALA A 326 -19.26 21.14 -3.44
C ALA A 326 -19.37 20.15 -2.29
N LEU A 327 -18.62 20.39 -1.22
CA LEU A 327 -18.85 19.76 0.06
C LEU A 327 -19.26 20.85 1.04
N ASP A 328 -20.48 20.76 1.59
CA ASP A 328 -20.99 21.72 2.57
C ASP A 328 -20.46 21.37 3.97
N TYR A 329 -19.25 21.85 4.27
CA TYR A 329 -18.55 21.53 5.51
C TYR A 329 -19.30 21.98 6.76
N ALA A 330 -20.10 23.04 6.67
CA ALA A 330 -20.84 23.59 7.81
C ALA A 330 -21.93 22.64 8.30
N LYS A 331 -22.38 21.69 7.46
CA LYS A 331 -23.39 20.69 7.81
C LYS A 331 -22.83 19.37 8.32
N ILE A 332 -21.51 19.16 8.23
CA ILE A 332 -20.89 17.88 8.58
C ILE A 332 -20.71 17.82 10.10
N ALA A 333 -21.43 16.90 10.75
CA ALA A 333 -21.28 16.71 12.18
C ALA A 333 -20.05 15.86 12.51
N GLN A 334 -19.55 16.00 13.75
CA GLN A 334 -18.47 15.15 14.24
C GLN A 334 -18.90 13.69 14.25
N ALA A 335 -18.01 12.78 13.82
CA ALA A 335 -18.22 11.35 13.96
C ALA A 335 -18.49 11.00 15.44
N THR A 336 -19.54 10.21 15.69
CA THR A 336 -19.95 9.81 17.05
C THR A 336 -18.96 8.87 17.75
N SER A 337 -18.10 8.17 17.00
CA SER A 337 -17.08 7.26 17.55
C SER A 337 -15.70 7.91 17.60
N LYS A 338 -15.01 7.80 18.75
CA LYS A 338 -13.61 8.25 18.89
C LYS A 338 -12.61 7.38 18.11
N GLY A 339 -13.02 6.23 17.57
CA GLY A 339 -12.14 5.24 16.94
C GLY A 339 -11.33 4.42 17.96
N PRO A 340 -10.60 3.36 17.52
CA PRO A 340 -9.82 2.52 18.42
C PRO A 340 -8.62 3.27 19.01
N SER A 341 -8.26 2.98 20.26
CA SER A 341 -7.09 3.55 20.95
C SER A 341 -5.76 2.98 20.42
N SER A 342 -5.79 1.76 19.86
CA SER A 342 -4.67 1.10 19.18
C SER A 342 -5.22 0.18 18.09
N GLY A 343 -4.58 0.14 16.93
CA GLY A 343 -5.01 -0.70 15.79
C GLY A 343 -3.88 -1.07 14.84
N GLU A 344 -2.88 -0.19 14.69
CA GLU A 344 -1.72 -0.43 13.83
C GLU A 344 -0.69 -1.37 14.44
N GLY A 345 -0.81 -1.68 15.72
CA GLY A 345 0.11 -2.54 16.45
C GLY A 345 0.36 -3.93 15.86
N MET A 346 -0.72 -4.60 15.45
CA MET A 346 -0.62 -5.90 14.78
C MET A 346 0.04 -5.77 13.41
N ALA A 347 -0.18 -4.67 12.70
CA ALA A 347 0.49 -4.39 11.42
C ALA A 347 1.98 -4.14 11.65
N ASP A 348 2.36 -3.40 12.68
CA ASP A 348 3.74 -3.13 13.05
C ASP A 348 4.50 -4.38 13.53
N ALA A 349 3.81 -5.33 14.18
CA ALA A 349 4.39 -6.62 14.58
C ALA A 349 4.69 -7.54 13.38
N LEU A 350 3.98 -7.33 12.27
CA LEU A 350 4.18 -8.01 10.98
C LEU A 350 4.98 -7.16 9.98
N ASP A 351 5.55 -6.03 10.42
CA ASP A 351 6.23 -4.99 9.63
C ASP A 351 5.46 -4.49 8.39
N LEU A 352 4.13 -4.48 8.49
CA LEU A 352 3.21 -3.97 7.45
C LEU A 352 3.01 -2.45 7.50
N GLY A 353 3.57 -1.77 8.51
CA GLY A 353 3.31 -0.34 8.82
C GLY A 353 3.85 0.68 7.80
N GLY A 354 4.41 0.22 6.67
CA GLY A 354 4.86 1.07 5.55
C GLY A 354 3.81 1.28 4.44
N ALA A 355 2.67 0.60 4.49
CA ALA A 355 1.61 0.75 3.50
C ALA A 355 0.69 1.92 3.86
N PHE A 356 0.64 2.93 2.98
CA PHE A 356 -0.37 3.98 2.96
C PHE A 356 -1.52 3.60 2.03
#